data_AF-A0A425AF76-F1
#
_entry.id   AF-A0A425AF76-F1
#
_cell.length_a   1.000
_cell.length_b   1.000
_cell.length_c   1.000
_cell.angle_alpha   90.00
_cell.angle_beta   90.00
_cell.angle_gamma   90.00
#
_symmetry.space_group_name_H-M   'P 1'
#
loop_
_entity.id
_entity.type
_entity.pdbx_description
1 polymer ?
#
loop_
_entity_poly.entity_id
_entity_poly.type
_entity_poly.pdbx_seq_one_letter_code
_entity_poly.pdbx_strand_id
1 'polypeptide(L)'
;NPWLARGEARVVVNQINSSHSSQLNGYIEVGGRRAEVVIANPAGIAVNGGGFINASRATLTTGQPQYQAGDLSGFKIRQGNVVIAGHGLDARDTDYTRILSYHSKIDAPVWGQDVRVVAGQNDVAATGDAHSPILNNAAANTSNNTANNGTHIPLFAIDTGKLGGMYANKITLIST
;
A
#
# COMPACT_ATOMS: atom_id res chain seq x y z
N ASN A 1 -22.58 -14.62 -1.71
CA ASN A 1 -22.57 -13.86 -0.45
C ASN A 1 -23.95 -13.21 -0.27
N PRO A 2 -24.74 -13.61 0.74
CA PRO A 2 -26.11 -13.12 0.95
C PRO A 2 -26.19 -11.61 1.28
N TRP A 3 -25.08 -10.99 1.68
CA TRP A 3 -25.00 -9.55 1.96
C TRP A 3 -24.87 -8.67 0.72
N LEU A 4 -24.72 -9.26 -0.47
CA LEU A 4 -24.61 -8.54 -1.75
C LEU A 4 -25.97 -8.33 -2.44
N ALA A 5 -27.06 -8.27 -1.68
CA ALA A 5 -28.43 -8.14 -2.19
C ALA A 5 -28.66 -6.90 -3.08
N ARG A 6 -27.74 -5.92 -3.04
CA ARG A 6 -27.77 -4.68 -3.83
C ARG A 6 -26.76 -4.65 -4.99
N GLY A 7 -26.16 -5.81 -5.31
CA GLY A 7 -25.10 -5.95 -6.32
C GLY A 7 -23.74 -6.25 -5.69
N GLU A 8 -22.80 -6.77 -6.49
CA GLU A 8 -21.48 -7.10 -5.97
C GLU A 8 -20.62 -5.83 -5.81
N ALA A 9 -19.56 -5.91 -5.02
CA ALA A 9 -18.68 -4.77 -4.77
C ALA A 9 -17.93 -4.34 -6.05
N ARG A 10 -17.64 -3.04 -6.16
CA ARG A 10 -16.65 -2.51 -7.12
C ARG A 10 -15.29 -2.29 -6.44
N VAL A 11 -15.33 -1.95 -5.15
CA VAL A 11 -14.16 -1.77 -4.28
C VAL A 11 -14.44 -2.51 -2.97
N VAL A 12 -13.48 -3.29 -2.49
CA VAL A 12 -13.51 -3.97 -1.20
C VAL A 12 -12.40 -3.40 -0.33
N VAL A 13 -12.78 -2.66 0.71
CA VAL A 13 -11.82 -2.05 1.64
C VAL A 13 -11.72 -2.90 2.91
N ASN A 14 -10.54 -3.48 3.12
CA ASN A 14 -10.17 -4.12 4.37
C ASN A 14 -9.39 -3.10 5.19
N GLN A 15 -10.06 -2.46 6.14
CA GLN A 15 -9.44 -1.51 7.07
C GLN A 15 -9.14 -2.21 8.39
N ILE A 16 -7.86 -2.28 8.74
CA ILE A 16 -7.37 -2.89 9.97
C ILE A 16 -7.18 -1.81 11.01
N ASN A 17 -7.80 -1.98 12.17
CA ASN A 17 -7.63 -1.12 13.34
C ASN A 17 -6.84 -1.88 14.41
N SER A 18 -5.52 -1.97 14.22
CA SER A 18 -4.59 -2.67 15.10
C SER A 18 -3.32 -1.84 15.25
N SER A 19 -2.59 -2.04 16.35
CA SER A 19 -1.23 -1.53 16.53
C SER A 19 -0.17 -2.39 15.84
N HIS A 20 -0.55 -3.55 15.29
CA HIS A 20 0.35 -4.48 14.61
C HIS A 20 0.19 -4.37 13.09
N SER A 21 1.31 -4.59 12.38
CA SER A 21 1.31 -4.62 10.93
C SER A 21 0.56 -5.84 10.38
N SER A 22 -0.04 -5.67 9.20
CA SER A 22 -0.62 -6.78 8.44
C SER A 22 0.49 -7.59 7.79
N GLN A 23 0.39 -8.91 7.83
CA GLN A 23 1.33 -9.84 7.18
C GLN A 23 0.64 -10.48 5.96
N LEU A 24 1.15 -10.23 4.76
CA LEU A 24 0.64 -10.79 3.50
C LEU A 24 1.63 -11.83 2.97
N ASN A 25 1.36 -13.09 3.34
CA ASN A 25 2.22 -14.23 3.02
C ASN A 25 1.55 -15.22 2.04
N GLY A 26 0.61 -14.73 1.22
CA GLY A 26 -0.15 -15.52 0.28
C GLY A 26 -1.09 -14.65 -0.56
N TYR A 27 -1.86 -15.30 -1.43
CA TYR A 27 -2.73 -14.61 -2.38
C TYR A 27 -4.08 -14.24 -1.75
N ILE A 28 -4.58 -13.05 -2.12
CA ILE A 28 -5.94 -12.60 -1.84
C ILE A 28 -6.77 -12.77 -3.11
N GLU A 29 -7.86 -13.54 -3.01
CA GLU A 29 -8.76 -13.79 -4.12
C GLU A 29 -10.07 -13.01 -3.97
N VAL A 30 -10.49 -12.36 -5.06
CA VAL A 30 -11.87 -11.85 -5.17
C VAL A 30 -12.76 -12.95 -5.77
N GLY A 31 -13.58 -13.56 -4.92
CA GLY A 31 -14.60 -14.51 -5.38
C GLY A 31 -15.74 -13.80 -6.12
N GLY A 32 -16.03 -14.24 -7.35
CA GLY A 32 -17.12 -13.69 -8.17
C GLY A 32 -16.67 -12.57 -9.09
N ARG A 33 -17.40 -11.45 -9.12
CA ARG A 33 -17.10 -10.35 -10.05
C ARG A 33 -15.82 -9.62 -9.64
N ARG A 34 -14.88 -9.47 -10.59
CA ARG A 34 -13.63 -8.71 -10.45
C ARG A 34 -13.89 -7.33 -9.82
N ALA A 35 -13.06 -6.97 -8.84
CA ALA A 35 -13.18 -5.75 -8.04
C ALA A 35 -11.82 -5.21 -7.61
N GLU A 36 -11.77 -3.97 -7.13
CA GLU A 36 -10.59 -3.43 -6.44
C GLU A 36 -10.52 -3.97 -5.02
N VAL A 37 -9.30 -4.31 -4.58
CA VAL A 37 -8.99 -4.71 -3.21
C VAL A 37 -8.09 -3.65 -2.57
N VAL A 38 -8.52 -3.13 -1.43
CA VAL A 38 -7.73 -2.22 -0.60
C VAL A 38 -7.42 -2.91 0.71
N ILE A 39 -6.14 -2.97 1.07
CA ILE A 39 -5.66 -3.38 2.40
C ILE A 39 -5.09 -2.14 3.07
N ALA A 40 -5.78 -1.64 4.09
CA ALA A 40 -5.43 -0.41 4.80
C ALA A 40 -5.07 -0.70 6.26
N ASN A 41 -3.81 -0.48 6.63
CA ASN A 41 -3.35 -0.64 8.01
C ASN A 41 -2.31 0.45 8.37
N PRO A 42 -2.69 1.48 9.15
CA PRO A 42 -1.77 2.52 9.59
C PRO A 42 -0.57 2.05 10.41
N ALA A 43 -0.65 0.89 11.06
CA ALA A 43 0.50 0.31 11.78
C ALA A 43 1.56 -0.29 10.85
N GLY A 44 1.23 -0.51 9.58
CA GLY A 44 2.14 -1.03 8.56
C GLY A 44 1.65 -2.28 7.86
N ILE A 45 2.32 -2.64 6.77
CA ILE A 45 2.05 -3.83 5.96
C ILE A 45 3.38 -4.48 5.59
N ALA A 46 3.54 -5.77 5.87
CA ALA A 46 4.67 -6.56 5.43
C ALA A 46 4.19 -7.62 4.43
N VAL A 47 4.89 -7.75 3.31
CA VAL A 47 4.58 -8.70 2.24
C VAL A 47 5.77 -9.63 2.04
N ASN A 48 5.49 -10.93 2.04
CA ASN A 48 6.46 -11.98 1.73
C ASN A 48 5.76 -13.12 0.98
N GLY A 49 5.72 -13.03 -0.34
CA GLY A 49 4.98 -13.97 -1.19
C GLY A 49 3.49 -13.67 -1.26
N GLY A 50 3.13 -12.39 -1.15
CA GLY A 50 1.74 -11.94 -1.32
C GLY A 50 1.35 -11.81 -2.78
N GLY A 51 0.06 -11.90 -3.09
CA GLY A 51 -0.44 -11.66 -4.44
C GLY A 51 -1.95 -11.48 -4.50
N PHE A 52 -2.47 -11.27 -5.71
CA PHE A 52 -3.90 -11.02 -5.91
C PHE A 52 -4.45 -11.84 -7.08
N ILE A 53 -5.61 -12.45 -6.88
CA ILE A 53 -6.34 -13.21 -7.89
C ILE A 53 -7.68 -12.52 -8.14
N ASN A 54 -8.00 -12.32 -9.42
CA ASN A 54 -9.26 -11.71 -9.86
C ASN A 54 -9.53 -10.30 -9.26
N ALA A 55 -8.48 -9.56 -8.90
CA ALA A 55 -8.58 -8.15 -8.50
C ALA A 55 -8.25 -7.24 -9.70
N SER A 56 -9.10 -6.26 -10.00
CA SER A 56 -8.78 -5.24 -11.03
C SER A 56 -7.67 -4.31 -10.57
N ARG A 57 -7.64 -4.02 -9.28
CA ARG A 57 -6.63 -3.19 -8.65
C ARG A 57 -6.32 -3.70 -7.25
N ALA A 58 -5.05 -3.64 -6.87
CA ALA A 58 -4.60 -3.84 -5.50
C ALA A 58 -4.05 -2.53 -4.94
N THR A 59 -4.55 -2.12 -3.78
CA THR A 59 -4.01 -0.96 -3.02
C THR A 59 -3.56 -1.44 -1.64
N LEU A 60 -2.26 -1.43 -1.40
CA LEU A 60 -1.66 -1.61 -0.07
C LEU A 60 -1.39 -0.23 0.50
N THR A 61 -2.00 0.10 1.65
CA THR A 61 -1.87 1.45 2.21
C THR A 61 -1.68 1.47 3.73
N THR A 62 -0.82 2.37 4.20
CA THR A 62 -0.78 2.77 5.63
C THR A 62 -1.59 4.02 5.90
N GLY A 63 -2.24 4.57 4.87
CA GLY A 63 -3.19 5.65 5.01
C GLY A 63 -4.53 5.19 5.56
N GLN A 64 -5.16 6.05 6.36
CA GLN A 64 -6.53 5.84 6.79
C GLN A 64 -7.49 6.13 5.62
N PRO A 65 -8.34 5.17 5.20
CA PRO A 65 -9.34 5.40 4.16
C PRO A 65 -10.28 6.54 4.55
N GLN A 66 -10.60 7.41 3.59
CA GLN A 66 -11.55 8.50 3.74
C GLN A 66 -12.77 8.21 2.87
N TYR A 67 -13.95 8.55 3.38
CA TYR A 67 -15.21 8.32 2.69
C TYR A 67 -15.97 9.64 2.54
N GLN A 68 -16.60 9.83 1.39
CA GLN A 68 -17.50 10.95 1.13
C GLN A 68 -18.79 10.39 0.54
N ALA A 69 -19.93 10.70 1.16
CA ALA A 69 -21.25 10.20 0.75
C ALA A 69 -21.35 8.66 0.59
N GLY A 70 -20.51 7.90 1.30
CA GLY A 70 -20.47 6.43 1.25
C GLY A 70 -19.44 5.86 0.28
N ASP A 71 -18.85 6.67 -0.59
CA ASP A 71 -17.81 6.27 -1.53
C ASP A 71 -16.42 6.50 -0.97
N LEU A 72 -15.47 5.60 -1.30
CA LEU A 72 -14.05 5.78 -0.99
C LEU A 72 -13.52 7.01 -1.75
N SER A 73 -13.16 8.07 -1.01
CA SER A 73 -12.70 9.33 -1.60
C SER A 73 -11.17 9.44 -1.62
N GLY A 74 -10.47 8.76 -0.72
CA GLY A 74 -9.02 8.77 -0.68
C GLY A 74 -8.41 8.18 0.58
N PHE A 75 -7.16 8.53 0.85
CA PHE A 75 -6.34 8.02 1.95
C PHE A 75 -5.55 9.15 2.61
N LYS A 76 -5.57 9.19 3.95
CA LYS A 76 -4.71 10.08 4.75
C LYS A 76 -3.51 9.31 5.29
N ILE A 77 -2.35 9.55 4.72
CA ILE A 77 -1.09 8.88 5.07
C ILE A 77 -0.35 9.73 6.10
N ARG A 78 -0.12 9.17 7.29
CA ARG A 78 0.51 9.89 8.42
C ARG A 78 1.63 9.11 9.10
N GLN A 79 1.63 7.78 8.98
CA GLN A 79 2.61 6.90 9.61
C GLN A 79 2.58 5.52 8.93
N GLY A 80 3.42 4.61 9.44
CA GLY A 80 3.46 3.22 9.03
C GLY A 80 4.29 2.98 7.77
N ASN A 81 4.89 1.81 7.70
CA ASN A 81 5.71 1.37 6.60
C ASN A 81 5.07 0.22 5.82
N VAL A 82 5.29 0.22 4.49
CA VAL A 82 5.10 -0.98 3.66
C VAL A 82 6.46 -1.60 3.41
N VAL A 83 6.59 -2.91 3.69
CA VAL A 83 7.82 -3.68 3.44
C VAL A 83 7.50 -4.81 2.49
N ILE A 84 8.23 -4.88 1.38
CA ILE A 84 8.22 -6.01 0.46
C ILE A 84 9.54 -6.76 0.64
N ALA A 85 9.46 -8.02 1.07
CA ALA A 85 10.62 -8.84 1.39
C ALA A 85 10.43 -10.29 0.93
N GLY A 86 11.48 -11.11 1.08
CA GLY A 86 11.45 -12.54 0.79
C GLY A 86 10.97 -12.86 -0.63
N HIS A 87 9.83 -13.57 -0.74
CA HIS A 87 9.23 -13.97 -2.02
C HIS A 87 8.54 -12.83 -2.77
N GLY A 88 8.51 -11.62 -2.23
CA GLY A 88 8.05 -10.44 -2.94
C GLY A 88 6.52 -10.30 -3.03
N LEU A 89 6.07 -9.53 -4.02
CA LEU A 89 4.67 -9.26 -4.31
C LEU A 89 4.35 -9.60 -5.77
N ASP A 90 3.45 -10.56 -5.99
CA ASP A 90 2.92 -10.91 -7.32
C ASP A 90 1.56 -10.27 -7.57
N ALA A 91 1.56 -9.18 -8.34
CA ALA A 91 0.36 -8.46 -8.72
C ALA A 91 0.17 -8.40 -10.25
N ARG A 92 0.72 -9.38 -10.98
CA ARG A 92 0.64 -9.46 -12.46
C ARG A 92 -0.78 -9.57 -13.00
N ASP A 93 -1.69 -10.15 -12.21
CA ASP A 93 -3.11 -10.33 -12.56
C ASP A 93 -3.99 -9.11 -12.23
N THR A 94 -3.38 -8.08 -11.64
CA THR A 94 -4.03 -6.78 -11.42
C THR A 94 -3.68 -5.83 -12.55
N ASP A 95 -4.63 -4.98 -12.95
CA ASP A 95 -4.38 -3.96 -13.97
C ASP A 95 -3.51 -2.84 -13.38
N TYR A 96 -3.65 -2.61 -12.08
CA TYR A 96 -2.91 -1.60 -11.33
C TYR A 96 -2.60 -2.06 -9.91
N THR A 97 -1.40 -1.74 -9.45
CA THR A 97 -0.97 -1.92 -8.06
C THR A 97 -0.51 -0.60 -7.47
N ARG A 98 -1.01 -0.29 -6.26
CA ARG A 98 -0.64 0.90 -5.51
C ARG A 98 -0.07 0.52 -4.16
N ILE A 99 1.07 1.12 -3.84
CA ILE A 99 1.66 1.10 -2.50
C ILE A 99 1.66 2.53 -2.00
N LEU A 100 0.82 2.83 -1.01
CA LEU A 100 0.61 4.18 -0.48
C LEU A 100 1.01 4.20 0.99
N SER A 101 2.13 4.81 1.35
CA SER A 101 2.73 4.60 2.67
C SER A 101 3.43 5.83 3.21
N TYR A 102 3.73 5.87 4.51
CA TYR A 102 4.62 6.89 5.03
C TYR A 102 6.07 6.59 4.65
N HIS A 103 6.51 5.33 4.81
CA HIS A 103 7.74 4.80 4.21
C HIS A 103 7.47 3.51 3.44
N SER A 104 8.20 3.31 2.34
CA SER A 104 8.22 2.05 1.59
C SER A 104 9.64 1.48 1.53
N LYS A 105 9.78 0.20 1.90
CA LYS A 105 11.02 -0.55 1.74
C LYS A 105 10.78 -1.74 0.81
N ILE A 106 11.47 -1.77 -0.32
CA ILE A 106 11.31 -2.77 -1.37
C ILE A 106 12.63 -3.54 -1.50
N ASP A 107 12.75 -4.63 -0.75
CA ASP A 107 13.95 -5.47 -0.70
C ASP A 107 13.78 -6.79 -1.47
N ALA A 108 12.60 -7.04 -2.01
CA ALA A 108 12.26 -8.20 -2.84
C ALA A 108 11.45 -7.80 -4.08
N PRO A 109 11.32 -8.69 -5.08
CA PRO A 109 10.65 -8.33 -6.33
C PRO A 109 9.19 -7.92 -6.15
N VAL A 110 8.77 -6.93 -6.95
CA VAL A 110 7.36 -6.61 -7.19
C VAL A 110 7.08 -6.82 -8.67
N TRP A 111 6.11 -7.68 -9.00
CA TRP A 111 5.66 -7.91 -10.36
C TRP A 111 4.26 -7.33 -10.58
N GLY A 112 4.03 -6.60 -11.67
CA GLY A 112 2.73 -6.00 -11.96
C GLY A 112 2.61 -5.42 -13.38
N GLN A 113 1.44 -4.88 -13.74
CA GLN A 113 1.25 -4.20 -15.03
C GLN A 113 1.60 -2.70 -14.91
N ASP A 114 0.89 -1.98 -14.04
CA ASP A 114 1.18 -0.59 -13.65
C ASP A 114 1.36 -0.53 -12.12
N VAL A 115 2.59 -0.26 -11.67
CA VAL A 115 2.96 -0.21 -10.25
C VAL A 115 3.25 1.23 -9.86
N ARG A 116 2.47 1.75 -8.91
CA ARG A 116 2.67 3.09 -8.33
C ARG A 116 3.01 3.01 -6.85
N VAL A 117 4.11 3.62 -6.46
CA VAL A 117 4.49 3.82 -5.06
C VAL A 117 4.43 5.30 -4.73
N VAL A 118 3.67 5.65 -3.70
CA VAL A 118 3.62 6.99 -3.13
C VAL A 118 4.04 6.89 -1.68
N ALA A 119 5.13 7.57 -1.32
CA ALA A 119 5.65 7.61 0.04
C ALA A 119 5.77 9.04 0.58
N GLY A 120 5.70 9.16 1.90
CA GLY A 120 5.68 10.43 2.62
C GLY A 120 4.31 10.76 3.20
N GLN A 121 4.23 11.90 3.88
CA GLN A 121 2.99 12.35 4.52
C GLN A 121 2.07 13.03 3.50
N ASN A 122 1.00 12.35 3.10
CA ASN A 122 0.18 12.78 1.96
C ASN A 122 -1.31 12.54 2.18
N ASP A 123 -2.11 13.34 1.47
CA ASP A 123 -3.50 13.00 1.16
C ASP A 123 -3.57 12.59 -0.32
N VAL A 124 -4.02 11.35 -0.55
CA VAL A 124 -4.06 10.72 -1.87
C VAL A 124 -5.51 10.42 -2.22
N ALA A 125 -5.97 10.83 -3.41
CA ALA A 125 -7.31 10.52 -3.88
C ALA A 125 -7.49 9.02 -4.10
N ALA A 126 -8.73 8.51 -4.13
CA ALA A 126 -8.99 7.09 -4.42
C ALA A 126 -8.49 6.66 -5.81
N THR A 127 -8.35 7.61 -6.76
CA THR A 127 -7.68 7.41 -8.05
C THR A 127 -6.18 7.19 -7.93
N GLY A 128 -5.60 7.26 -6.73
CA GLY A 128 -4.18 7.11 -6.45
C GLY A 128 -3.34 8.33 -6.83
N ASP A 129 -3.97 9.45 -7.18
CA ASP A 129 -3.27 10.70 -7.46
C ASP A 129 -3.03 11.46 -6.15
N ALA A 130 -1.78 11.85 -5.90
CA ALA A 130 -1.44 12.70 -4.76
C ALA A 130 -2.06 14.09 -4.97
N HIS A 131 -2.95 14.51 -4.07
CA HIS A 131 -3.66 15.79 -4.17
C HIS A 131 -2.85 16.94 -3.55
N SER A 132 -2.31 16.70 -2.35
CA SER A 132 -1.57 17.70 -1.59
C SER A 132 -0.45 17.01 -0.84
N PRO A 133 0.81 17.08 -1.31
CA PRO A 133 1.93 16.76 -0.45
C PRO A 133 1.88 17.65 0.78
N ILE A 134 1.77 17.03 1.96
CA ILE A 134 1.90 17.79 3.20
C ILE A 134 3.41 17.95 3.38
N LEU A 135 3.92 19.16 3.18
CA LEU A 135 5.35 19.49 3.26
C LEU A 135 5.87 19.22 4.68
N ASN A 136 6.21 17.96 4.93
CA ASN A 136 6.91 17.52 6.11
C ASN A 136 7.98 16.58 5.56
N ASN A 137 9.24 16.96 5.73
CA ASN A 137 10.35 16.20 5.23
C ASN A 137 10.32 14.83 5.93
N ALA A 138 9.79 13.79 5.27
CA ALA A 138 9.73 12.43 5.84
C ALA A 138 11.14 11.92 6.21
N ALA A 139 12.17 12.44 5.52
CA ALA A 139 13.57 12.26 5.86
C ALA A 139 14.04 13.00 7.13
N ALA A 140 13.40 14.10 7.56
CA ALA A 140 13.83 14.90 8.73
C ALA A 140 13.17 14.50 10.06
N ASN A 141 12.05 13.77 10.05
CA ASN A 141 11.42 13.29 11.28
C ASN A 141 12.14 12.05 11.87
N THR A 142 13.32 11.73 11.35
CA THR A 142 14.18 10.62 11.77
C THR A 142 15.28 11.04 12.76
N SER A 143 15.38 12.32 13.11
CA SER A 143 16.47 12.82 13.98
C SER A 143 16.28 12.57 15.48
N ASN A 144 15.08 12.23 15.96
CA ASN A 144 14.83 12.06 17.40
C ASN A 144 13.99 10.82 17.73
N ASN A 145 14.53 9.62 17.55
CA ASN A 145 14.03 8.49 18.33
C ASN A 145 15.15 7.49 18.71
N THR A 146 15.84 7.80 19.81
CA THR A 146 16.69 6.87 20.57
C THR A 146 15.90 6.01 21.57
N ALA A 147 14.58 5.84 21.39
CA ALA A 147 13.75 5.00 22.24
C ALA A 147 12.82 4.11 21.40
N ASN A 148 13.37 3.00 20.89
CA ASN A 148 12.77 1.67 20.88
C ASN A 148 13.58 0.72 19.97
N ASN A 149 14.38 -0.13 20.60
CA ASN A 149 14.68 -1.50 20.15
C ASN A 149 14.96 -1.72 18.64
N GLY A 150 16.00 -1.07 18.09
CA GLY A 150 16.64 -1.51 16.84
C GLY A 150 15.83 -1.37 15.54
N THR A 151 14.70 -0.68 15.53
CA THR A 151 13.97 -0.37 14.29
C THR A 151 14.67 0.75 13.54
N HIS A 152 15.43 0.40 12.51
CA HIS A 152 15.99 1.36 11.56
C HIS A 152 14.85 2.05 10.81
N ILE A 153 14.57 3.30 11.18
CA ILE A 153 13.68 4.18 10.41
C ILE A 153 14.40 4.52 9.10
N PRO A 154 13.81 4.25 7.92
CA PRO A 154 14.50 4.51 6.66
C PRO A 154 14.85 6.00 6.50
N LEU A 155 16.10 6.29 6.14
CA LEU A 155 16.56 7.65 5.76
C LEU A 155 15.85 8.20 4.50
N PHE A 156 15.15 7.32 3.76
CA PHE A 156 14.45 7.60 2.51
C PHE A 156 12.96 7.27 2.63
N ALA A 157 12.10 8.03 1.94
CA ALA A 157 10.67 7.70 1.91
C ALA A 157 10.40 6.43 1.08
N ILE A 158 11.19 6.21 0.02
CA ILE A 158 11.22 4.97 -0.75
C ILE A 158 12.66 4.46 -0.74
N ASP A 159 12.88 3.28 -0.16
CA ASP A 159 14.15 2.56 -0.16
C ASP A 159 14.00 1.29 -1.00
N THR A 160 14.89 1.11 -1.98
CA THR A 160 14.93 -0.07 -2.85
C THR A 160 16.32 -0.70 -2.75
N GLY A 161 16.42 -1.89 -2.17
CA GLY A 161 17.69 -2.59 -1.98
C GLY A 161 18.18 -3.34 -3.23
N LYS A 162 19.45 -3.80 -3.21
CA LYS A 162 20.12 -4.57 -4.30
C LYS A 162 19.38 -5.85 -4.76
N LEU A 163 18.42 -6.34 -3.97
CA LEU A 163 17.67 -7.59 -4.21
C LEU A 163 16.19 -7.36 -4.57
N GLY A 164 15.69 -6.11 -4.53
CA GLY A 164 14.27 -5.77 -4.73
C GLY A 164 14.01 -4.92 -5.97
N GLY A 165 13.87 -5.56 -7.13
CA GLY A 165 13.48 -4.90 -8.39
C GLY A 165 11.96 -4.79 -8.54
N MET A 166 11.50 -3.77 -9.28
CA MET A 166 10.12 -3.71 -9.77
C MET A 166 10.10 -4.10 -11.25
N TYR A 167 9.22 -5.02 -11.61
CA TYR A 167 9.06 -5.55 -12.96
C TYR A 167 7.63 -5.30 -13.40
N ALA A 168 7.45 -4.21 -14.16
CA ALA A 168 6.14 -3.80 -14.65
C ALA A 168 6.25 -3.05 -15.97
N ASN A 169 5.14 -2.99 -16.71
CA ASN A 169 5.06 -2.20 -17.95
C ASN A 169 5.19 -0.71 -17.66
N LYS A 170 4.70 -0.28 -16.49
CA LYS A 170 4.84 1.09 -15.99
C LYS A 170 5.15 1.08 -14.50
N ILE A 171 6.12 1.90 -14.10
CA ILE A 171 6.49 2.13 -12.71
C ILE A 171 6.42 3.63 -12.45
N THR A 172 5.78 4.04 -11.36
CA THR A 172 5.73 5.44 -10.91
C THR A 172 6.11 5.51 -9.44
N LEU A 173 7.16 6.26 -9.11
CA LEU A 173 7.62 6.48 -7.74
C LEU A 173 7.46 7.95 -7.40
N ILE A 174 6.76 8.24 -6.31
CA ILE A 174 6.53 9.60 -5.80
C ILE A 174 6.94 9.63 -4.34
N SER A 175 7.87 10.52 -4.02
CA SER A 175 8.30 10.84 -2.65
C SER A 175 8.03 12.31 -2.40
N THR A 176 7.47 12.65 -1.24
CA THR A 176 7.02 14.01 -0.89
C THR A 176 7.57 14.47 0.45
#